data_AF-A0A933DUK1-F1
#
_entry.id   AF-A0A933DUK1-F1
#
_cell.length_a   1.000
_cell.length_b   1.000
_cell.length_c   1.000
_cell.angle_alpha   90.00
_cell.angle_beta   90.00
_cell.angle_gamma   90.00
#
_symmetry.space_group_name_H-M   'P 1'
#
loop_
_entity.id
_entity.type
_entity.pdbx_description
1 polymer ?
#
loop_
_entity_poly.entity_id
_entity_poly.type
_entity_poly.pdbx_seq_one_letter_code
_entity_poly.pdbx_strand_id
1 'polypeptide(L)'
;MIKIGIPRALLYYQYYPMWQTFFSELGAEVVVSPPTTQAMLAAGSARVVADTCLPVKVFLGHVLSLVDRCDRIFIPAIRSVQGNVYN
;
A
#
# COMPACT_ATOMS: atom_id res chain seq x y z
N MET A 1 -10.26 -18.47 -0.04
CA MET A 1 -9.36 -17.75 -0.97
C MET A 1 -8.58 -16.76 -0.12
N ILE A 2 -7.24 -16.69 -0.25
CA ILE A 2 -6.43 -15.74 0.53
C ILE A 2 -6.69 -14.31 0.04
N LYS A 3 -6.91 -13.36 0.95
CA LYS A 3 -7.13 -11.95 0.65
C LYS A 3 -5.86 -11.15 0.82
N ILE A 4 -5.37 -10.56 -0.27
CA ILE A 4 -4.20 -9.70 -0.29
C ILE A 4 -4.64 -8.24 -0.41
N GLY A 5 -4.36 -7.47 0.63
CA GLY A 5 -4.62 -6.04 0.70
C GLY A 5 -3.52 -5.24 -0.02
N ILE A 6 -3.90 -4.35 -0.93
CA ILE A 6 -3.00 -3.38 -1.56
C ILE A 6 -3.39 -1.95 -1.12
N PRO A 7 -2.51 -1.24 -0.40
CA PRO A 7 -2.73 0.17 -0.07
C PRO A 7 -2.76 1.04 -1.33
N ARG A 8 -3.78 1.89 -1.46
CA ARG A 8 -3.98 2.83 -2.58
C ARG A 8 -3.16 4.11 -2.36
N ALA A 9 -1.85 3.94 -2.18
CA ALA A 9 -0.92 5.01 -1.85
C ALA A 9 0.47 4.74 -2.45
N LEU A 10 1.33 5.76 -2.46
CA LEU A 10 2.69 5.69 -3.01
C LEU A 10 2.69 5.19 -4.46
N LEU A 11 3.47 4.14 -4.75
CA LEU A 11 3.67 3.58 -6.10
C LEU A 11 2.49 2.73 -6.61
N TYR A 12 1.39 2.64 -5.84
CA TYR A 12 0.14 2.00 -6.28
C TYR A 12 -0.27 2.46 -7.68
N TYR A 13 -0.26 3.77 -7.94
CA TYR A 13 -0.76 4.32 -9.21
C TYR A 13 0.07 3.93 -10.43
N GLN A 14 1.31 3.48 -10.23
CA GLN A 14 2.21 3.07 -11.30
C GLN A 14 2.19 1.55 -11.50
N TYR A 15 2.12 0.76 -10.42
CA TYR A 15 2.33 -0.69 -10.47
C TYR A 15 1.10 -1.53 -10.11
N TYR A 16 -0.03 -0.93 -9.76
CA TYR A 16 -1.21 -1.69 -9.33
C TYR A 16 -1.66 -2.76 -10.34
N PRO A 17 -1.78 -2.48 -11.66
CA PRO A 17 -2.21 -3.51 -12.60
C PRO A 17 -1.30 -4.75 -12.59
N MET A 18 0.02 -4.55 -12.46
CA MET A 18 0.99 -5.65 -12.35
C MET A 18 0.73 -6.50 -11.10
N TRP A 19 0.63 -5.86 -9.93
CA TRP A 19 0.42 -6.58 -8.67
C TRP A 19 -0.95 -7.26 -8.60
N GLN A 20 -1.99 -6.60 -9.11
CA GLN A 20 -3.33 -7.16 -9.18
C GLN A 20 -3.33 -8.45 -10.01
N THR A 21 -2.76 -8.41 -11.21
CA THR A 21 -2.67 -9.59 -12.08
C THR A 21 -1.85 -10.70 -11.44
N PHE A 22 -0.66 -10.38 -10.91
CA PHE A 22 0.20 -11.37 -10.26
C PHE A 22 -0.52 -12.17 -9.16
N PHE A 23 -1.20 -11.47 -8.23
CA PHE A 23 -1.89 -12.16 -7.13
C PHE A 23 -3.17 -12.86 -7.59
N SER A 24 -3.91 -12.28 -8.54
CA SER A 24 -5.12 -12.90 -9.10
C SER A 24 -4.79 -14.23 -9.81
N GLU A 25 -3.72 -14.26 -10.61
CA GLU A 25 -3.26 -15.48 -11.30
C GLU A 25 -2.75 -16.56 -10.34
N LEU A 26 -2.28 -16.18 -9.15
CA LEU A 26 -1.96 -17.11 -8.06
C LEU A 26 -3.19 -17.59 -7.29
N GLY A 27 -4.41 -17.17 -7.68
CA GLY A 27 -5.67 -17.55 -7.06
C GLY A 27 -5.99 -16.78 -5.77
N ALA A 28 -5.39 -15.61 -5.56
CA ALA A 28 -5.71 -14.73 -4.43
C ALA A 28 -6.77 -13.68 -4.79
N GLU A 29 -7.56 -13.26 -3.79
CA GLU A 29 -8.46 -12.11 -3.91
C GLU A 29 -7.69 -10.84 -3.59
N VAL A 30 -7.64 -9.89 -4.52
CA VAL A 30 -6.97 -8.60 -4.34
C VAL A 30 -7.96 -7.57 -3.81
N VAL A 31 -7.69 -7.02 -2.63
CA VAL A 31 -8.53 -5.99 -1.99
C VAL A 31 -7.76 -4.68 -1.93
N VAL A 32 -8.32 -3.63 -2.53
CA VAL A 32 -7.71 -2.29 -2.51
C VAL A 32 -8.37 -1.42 -1.45
N SER A 33 -7.56 -0.70 -0.66
CA SER A 33 -8.09 0.31 0.29
C SER A 33 -8.94 1.38 -0.43
N PRO A 34 -9.91 2.03 0.24
CA PRO A 34 -10.77 3.06 -0.38
C PRO A 34 -9.97 4.31 -0.82
N PRO A 35 -10.60 5.26 -1.54
CA PRO A 35 -10.01 6.58 -1.80
C PRO A 35 -9.55 7.26 -0.50
N THR A 36 -8.49 8.05 -0.60
CA THR A 36 -7.92 8.77 0.56
C THR A 36 -8.95 9.72 1.17
N THR A 37 -9.04 9.72 2.49
CA THR A 37 -9.89 10.64 3.26
C THR A 37 -9.08 11.34 4.34
N GLN A 38 -9.58 12.46 4.86
CA GLN A 38 -8.95 13.16 5.99
C GLN A 38 -8.86 12.26 7.25
N ALA A 39 -9.87 11.41 7.48
CA ALA A 39 -9.86 10.46 8.58
C ALA A 39 -8.68 9.47 8.49
N MET A 40 -8.35 9.01 7.28
CA MET A 40 -7.19 8.13 7.06
C MET A 40 -5.88 8.85 7.36
N LEU A 41 -5.74 10.11 6.93
CA LEU A 41 -4.58 10.92 7.28
C LEU A 41 -4.45 11.12 8.79
N ALA A 42 -5.54 11.43 9.48
CA ALA A 42 -5.54 11.59 10.94
C ALA A 42 -5.16 10.28 11.65
N ALA A 43 -5.75 9.16 11.25
CA ALA A 43 -5.46 7.85 11.81
C ALA A 43 -4.00 7.43 11.60
N GLY A 44 -3.45 7.66 10.40
CA GLY A 44 -2.04 7.40 10.10
C GLY A 44 -1.10 8.34 10.88
N SER A 45 -1.44 9.62 10.98
CA SER A 45 -0.65 10.61 11.74
C SER A 45 -0.56 10.27 13.22
N ALA A 46 -1.64 9.75 13.82
CA ALA A 46 -1.66 9.31 15.22
C ALA A 46 -0.79 8.07 15.50
N ARG A 47 -0.26 7.41 14.47
CA ARG A 47 0.51 6.16 14.57
C ARG A 47 1.95 6.29 14.07
N VAL A 48 2.38 7.48 13.68
CA VAL A 48 3.76 7.77 13.26
C VAL A 48 4.36 8.92 14.06
N VAL A 49 5.68 9.09 13.97
CA VAL A 49 6.36 10.24 14.56
C VAL A 49 5.98 11.54 13.86
N ALA A 50 6.00 12.66 14.60
CA ALA A 50 5.51 13.97 14.13
C ALA A 50 6.11 14.40 12.78
N ASP A 51 7.42 14.19 12.59
CA ASP A 51 8.18 14.60 11.40
C ASP A 51 8.05 13.64 10.20
N THR A 52 7.14 12.69 10.25
CA THR A 52 6.87 11.81 9.12
C THR A 52 6.23 12.59 7.97
N CYS A 53 6.70 12.38 6.74
CA CYS A 53 6.15 13.04 5.57
C CYS A 53 4.68 12.66 5.32
N LEU A 54 3.91 13.59 4.73
CA LEU A 54 2.49 13.41 4.46
C LEU A 54 2.15 12.11 3.69
N PRO A 55 2.91 11.70 2.65
CA PRO A 55 2.63 10.46 1.92
C PRO A 55 2.68 9.21 2.79
N VAL A 56 3.61 9.13 3.74
CA VAL A 56 3.75 7.99 4.65
C VAL A 56 2.63 7.97 5.69
N LYS A 57 2.22 9.15 6.19
CA LYS A 57 1.03 9.29 7.06
C LYS A 57 -0.24 8.78 6.36
N VAL A 58 -0.46 9.19 5.10
CA VAL A 58 -1.59 8.71 4.29
C VAL A 58 -1.48 7.20 4.05
N PHE A 59 -0.31 6.71 3.64
CA PHE A 59 -0.05 5.29 3.41
C PHE A 59 -0.42 4.43 4.62
N LEU A 60 -0.03 4.84 5.83
CA LEU A 60 -0.40 4.12 7.04
C LEU A 60 -1.91 4.11 7.28
N GLY A 61 -2.61 5.21 6.99
CA GLY A 61 -4.07 5.24 6.98
C GLY A 61 -4.69 4.21 6.02
N HIS A 62 -4.10 4.02 4.83
CA HIS A 62 -4.52 2.97 3.90
C HIS A 62 -4.26 1.57 4.44
N VAL A 63 -3.11 1.33 5.06
CA VAL A 63 -2.79 0.05 5.72
C VAL A 63 -3.82 -0.24 6.82
N LEU A 64 -4.10 0.71 7.71
CA LEU A 64 -5.09 0.57 8.79
C LEU A 64 -6.48 0.21 8.26
N SER A 65 -6.88 0.76 7.11
CA SER A 65 -8.17 0.44 6.47
C SER A 65 -8.27 -0.99 5.91
N LEU A 66 -7.17 -1.74 5.89
CA LEU A 66 -7.06 -3.10 5.35
C LEU A 66 -6.78 -4.18 6.42
N VAL A 67 -6.28 -3.80 7.60
CA VAL A 67 -5.85 -4.75 8.65
C VAL A 67 -6.94 -5.77 9.00
N ASP A 68 -8.18 -5.33 9.15
CA ASP A 68 -9.30 -6.20 9.55
C ASP A 68 -10.07 -6.79 8.34
N ARG A 69 -9.57 -6.59 7.12
CA ARG A 69 -10.26 -6.96 5.87
C ARG A 69 -9.47 -7.91 4.98
N CYS A 70 -8.20 -8.16 5.31
CA CYS A 70 -7.27 -8.93 4.48
C CYS A 70 -6.45 -9.89 5.34
N ASP A 71 -6.09 -11.04 4.76
CA ASP A 71 -5.21 -12.00 5.43
C ASP A 71 -3.77 -11.48 5.45
N ARG A 72 -3.34 -10.79 4.38
CA ARG A 72 -2.02 -10.18 4.26
C ARG A 72 -2.12 -8.82 3.58
N ILE A 73 -1.19 -7.93 3.88
CA ILE A 73 -1.06 -6.63 3.20
C ILE A 73 0.26 -6.62 2.44
N PHE A 74 0.19 -6.34 1.15
CA PHE A 74 1.37 -6.24 0.29
C PHE A 74 1.90 -4.80 0.27
N ILE A 75 3.16 -4.64 0.66
CA ILE A 75 3.85 -3.34 0.71
C ILE A 75 5.15 -3.46 -0.09
N PRO A 76 5.15 -3.06 -1.39
CA PRO A 76 6.35 -3.18 -2.22
C PRO A 76 7.39 -2.13 -1.85
N ALA A 77 8.64 -2.57 -1.67
CA ALA A 77 9.80 -1.70 -1.53
C ALA A 77 10.57 -1.62 -2.86
N ILE A 78 10.44 -0.51 -3.58
CA ILE A 78 11.11 -0.28 -4.86
C ILE A 78 12.32 0.62 -4.60
N ARG A 79 13.52 0.08 -4.77
CA ARG A 79 14.79 0.78 -4.51
C ARG A 79 15.50 1.23 -5.78
N SER A 80 15.45 0.40 -6.82
CA SER A 80 15.97 0.72 -8.14
C SER A 80 15.13 0.03 -9.20
N VAL A 81 15.01 0.66 -10.37
CA VAL A 81 14.35 0.12 -11.55
C VAL A 81 15.34 -0.20 -12.68
N GLN A 82 16.62 0.13 -12.49
CA GLN A 82 17.71 -0.12 -13.43
C GLN A 82 18.98 -0.59 -12.68
N GLY A 83 19.85 -1.31 -13.37
CA GLY A 83 21.16 -1.67 -12.85
C GLY A 83 22.09 -0.44 -12.77
N ASN A 84 23.03 -0.44 -11.84
CA ASN A 84 24.11 0.56 -11.74
C ASN A 84 23.67 2.04 -11.66
N VAL A 85 22.53 2.34 -11.02
CA VAL A 85 22.09 3.75 -10.87
C VAL A 85 23.02 4.58 -9.97
N TYR A 86 23.81 3.91 -9.12
CA TYR A 86 24.72 4.53 -8.16
C TYR A 86 26.19 4.14 -8.36
N ASN A 87 26.51 3.41 -9.43
CA ASN A 87 27.88 2.98 -9.81
C ASN A 87 28.28 3.63 -11.13
#